data_AF-A0AAV0GUG3-F1
#
_entry.id   AF-A0AAV0GUG3-F1
#
_cell.length_a   1.000
_cell.length_b   1.000
_cell.length_c   1.000
_cell.angle_alpha   90.00
_cell.angle_beta   90.00
_cell.angle_gamma   90.00
#
_symmetry.space_group_name_H-M   'P 1'
#
loop_
_entity.id
_entity.type
_entity.pdbx_description
1 polymer ?
#
loop_
_entity_poly.entity_id
_entity_poly.type
_entity_poly.pdbx_seq_one_letter_code
_entity_poly.pdbx_strand_id
1 'polypeptide(L)'
;MASPTAIIYGVAFATFVYFLITKLFLRGGGRRSQKPLPPGPTPWPIVGNLPHLGPIPHHSIAALARKYGPLMHLRLGVVDVVVAASASVAAQFLKIHDANFSDRPPSSGGKYIAYNYQDMVFAPYGPRWRLLRKVSAVHLFSAKALDDFRYVRQVKFILFLGEKRFLDAINLSIPKNKMESRQT
;
A
#
# COMPACT_ATOMS: atom_id res chain seq x y z
N MET A 1 -4.89 -21.97 -49.72
CA MET A 1 -4.48 -20.65 -49.19
C MET A 1 -5.75 -19.92 -48.78
N ALA A 2 -5.89 -19.53 -47.52
CA ALA A 2 -7.09 -18.80 -47.08
C ALA A 2 -7.18 -17.45 -47.82
N SER A 3 -8.37 -17.04 -48.24
CA SER A 3 -8.55 -15.75 -48.90
C SER A 3 -8.20 -14.62 -47.93
N PRO A 4 -7.53 -13.53 -48.38
CA PRO A 4 -7.16 -12.41 -47.52
C PRO A 4 -8.34 -11.82 -46.74
N THR A 5 -9.54 -11.88 -47.31
CA THR A 5 -10.78 -11.43 -46.67
C THR A 5 -11.18 -12.29 -45.47
N ALA A 6 -11.02 -13.60 -45.54
CA ALA A 6 -11.35 -14.51 -44.43
C ALA A 6 -10.47 -14.26 -43.19
N ILE A 7 -9.20 -13.91 -43.40
CA ILE A 7 -8.25 -13.60 -42.32
C ILE A 7 -8.68 -12.29 -41.62
N ILE A 8 -9.05 -11.26 -42.39
CA ILE A 8 -9.48 -9.97 -41.83
C ILE A 8 -10.73 -10.14 -40.96
N TYR A 9 -11.73 -10.87 -41.43
CA TYR A 9 -12.94 -11.14 -40.64
C TYR A 9 -12.65 -11.95 -39.38
N GLY A 10 -11.73 -12.93 -39.45
CA GLY A 10 -11.32 -13.70 -38.28
C GLY A 10 -10.66 -12.84 -37.19
N VAL A 11 -9.76 -11.94 -37.57
CA VAL A 11 -9.09 -11.02 -36.63
C VAL A 11 -10.08 -10.01 -36.03
N ALA A 12 -10.98 -9.44 -36.85
CA ALA A 12 -12.02 -8.53 -36.37
C ALA A 12 -12.98 -9.23 -35.38
N PHE A 13 -13.37 -10.47 -35.66
CA PHE A 13 -14.21 -11.26 -34.75
C PHE A 13 -13.48 -11.59 -33.45
N ALA A 14 -12.21 -12.01 -33.51
CA ALA A 14 -11.43 -12.33 -32.31
C ALA A 14 -11.23 -11.11 -31.39
N THR A 15 -10.96 -9.92 -31.96
CA THR A 15 -10.84 -8.67 -31.21
C THR A 15 -12.17 -8.22 -30.60
N PHE A 16 -13.28 -8.37 -31.33
CA PHE A 16 -14.62 -8.10 -30.80
C PHE A 16 -14.98 -9.04 -29.65
N VAL A 17 -14.73 -10.35 -29.80
CA VAL A 17 -14.96 -11.35 -28.75
C VAL A 17 -14.08 -11.08 -27.54
N TYR A 18 -12.79 -10.77 -27.73
CA TYR A 18 -11.89 -10.37 -26.64
C TYR A 18 -12.44 -9.16 -25.88
N PHE A 19 -12.83 -8.09 -26.59
CA PHE A 19 -13.41 -6.90 -25.97
C PHE A 19 -14.71 -7.19 -25.21
N LEU A 20 -15.58 -8.05 -25.77
CA LEU A 20 -16.84 -8.46 -25.14
C LEU A 20 -16.57 -9.25 -23.85
N ILE A 21 -15.64 -10.21 -23.91
CA ILE A 21 -15.19 -11.02 -22.78
C ILE A 21 -14.60 -10.12 -21.70
N THR A 22 -13.71 -9.18 -22.05
CA THR A 22 -13.16 -8.21 -21.09
C THR A 22 -14.27 -7.38 -20.44
N LYS A 23 -15.24 -6.86 -21.20
CA LYS A 23 -16.38 -6.12 -20.65
C LYS A 23 -17.27 -6.97 -19.74
N LEU A 24 -17.48 -8.24 -20.07
CA LEU A 24 -18.28 -9.18 -19.28
C LEU A 24 -17.56 -9.56 -17.98
N PHE A 25 -16.27 -9.88 -18.02
CA PHE A 25 -15.48 -10.14 -16.81
C PHE A 25 -15.33 -8.88 -15.93
N LEU A 26 -15.24 -7.69 -16.52
CA LEU A 26 -15.23 -6.43 -15.78
C LEU A 26 -16.61 -6.07 -15.20
N ARG A 27 -17.72 -6.52 -15.80
CA ARG A 27 -19.09 -6.36 -15.28
C ARG A 27 -19.53 -7.48 -14.34
N GLY A 28 -18.84 -8.62 -14.31
CA GLY A 28 -19.20 -9.82 -13.56
C GLY A 28 -18.98 -9.73 -12.04
N GLY A 29 -18.41 -8.63 -11.53
CA GLY A 29 -18.24 -8.37 -10.10
C GLY A 29 -19.52 -7.91 -9.40
N GLY A 30 -20.51 -8.81 -9.28
CA GLY A 30 -21.51 -8.80 -8.21
C GLY A 30 -22.44 -7.59 -8.08
N ARG A 31 -23.62 -7.66 -8.74
CA ARG A 31 -24.83 -6.98 -8.25
C ARG A 31 -25.37 -7.70 -7.00
N ARG A 32 -24.62 -7.68 -5.89
CA ARG A 32 -25.23 -7.83 -4.58
C ARG A 32 -25.91 -6.50 -4.25
N SER A 33 -26.99 -6.52 -3.48
CA SER A 33 -27.64 -5.31 -2.97
C SER A 33 -26.61 -4.47 -2.19
N GLN A 34 -25.90 -3.59 -2.88
CA GLN A 34 -24.85 -2.76 -2.31
C GLN A 34 -25.57 -1.68 -1.51
N LYS A 35 -25.41 -1.72 -0.18
CA LYS A 35 -25.61 -0.52 0.63
C LYS A 35 -24.82 0.61 -0.05
N PRO A 36 -25.35 1.83 -0.12
CA PRO A 36 -24.66 2.92 -0.78
C PRO A 36 -23.26 3.05 -0.19
N LEU A 37 -22.26 2.97 -1.06
CA LEU A 37 -20.88 3.22 -0.66
C LEU A 37 -20.72 4.69 -0.27
N PRO A 38 -19.76 5.01 0.62
CA PRO A 38 -19.39 6.39 0.89
C PRO A 38 -19.05 7.13 -0.42
N PRO A 39 -19.20 8.46 -0.46
CA PRO A 39 -18.82 9.26 -1.64
C PRO A 39 -17.34 9.08 -1.99
N GLY A 40 -16.96 9.26 -3.25
CA GLY A 40 -15.58 9.13 -3.68
C GLY A 40 -15.36 9.46 -5.16
N PRO A 41 -14.10 9.65 -5.57
CA PRO A 41 -13.75 9.84 -6.98
C PRO A 41 -14.11 8.60 -7.81
N THR A 42 -14.63 8.82 -9.02
CA THR A 42 -14.98 7.72 -9.93
C THR A 42 -13.72 6.90 -10.27
N PRO A 43 -13.73 5.57 -10.02
CA PRO A 43 -12.57 4.74 -10.27
C PRO A 43 -12.38 4.46 -11.77
N TRP A 44 -11.12 4.39 -12.20
CA TRP A 44 -10.78 3.91 -13.54
C TRP A 44 -11.00 2.40 -13.65
N PRO A 45 -11.30 1.86 -14.84
CA PRO A 45 -11.38 0.42 -15.04
C PRO A 45 -10.04 -0.24 -14.68
N ILE A 46 -10.10 -1.36 -13.95
CA ILE A 46 -8.96 -2.21 -13.51
C ILE A 46 -8.02 -1.53 -12.49
N VAL A 47 -7.54 -0.32 -12.78
CA VAL A 47 -6.56 0.41 -11.95
C VAL A 47 -7.21 1.12 -10.76
N GLY A 48 -8.50 1.46 -10.86
CA GLY A 48 -9.23 2.16 -9.82
C GLY A 48 -8.78 3.62 -9.66
N ASN A 49 -8.56 4.05 -8.42
CA ASN A 49 -8.18 5.40 -8.03
C ASN A 49 -6.66 5.56 -7.81
N LEU A 50 -5.83 4.55 -8.11
CA LEU A 50 -4.37 4.69 -8.00
C LEU A 50 -3.81 5.94 -8.73
N PRO A 51 -4.27 6.32 -9.93
CA PRO A 51 -3.80 7.53 -10.61
C PRO A 51 -4.13 8.83 -9.84
N HIS A 52 -5.16 8.80 -8.98
CA HIS A 52 -5.53 9.96 -8.18
C HIS A 52 -4.60 10.17 -6.97
N LEU A 53 -3.74 9.19 -6.63
CA LEU A 53 -2.86 9.29 -5.47
C LEU A 53 -1.57 10.05 -5.77
N GLY A 54 -1.11 10.07 -7.02
CA GLY A 54 0.13 10.75 -7.42
C GLY A 54 1.37 10.27 -6.65
N PRO A 55 2.48 11.04 -6.69
CA PRO A 55 3.75 10.66 -6.05
C PRO A 55 3.73 10.81 -4.52
N ILE A 56 2.79 11.61 -3.98
CA ILE A 56 2.66 11.87 -2.54
C ILE A 56 1.25 11.48 -2.09
N PRO A 57 0.97 10.18 -1.85
CA PRO A 57 -0.38 9.68 -1.65
C PRO A 57 -1.14 10.33 -0.49
N HIS A 58 -0.45 10.64 0.61
CA HIS A 58 -1.08 11.24 1.79
C HIS A 58 -1.57 12.69 1.53
N HIS A 59 -0.90 13.46 0.67
CA HIS A 59 -1.38 14.78 0.24
C HIS A 59 -2.63 14.67 -0.64
N SER A 60 -2.58 13.76 -1.62
CA SER A 60 -3.70 13.54 -2.53
C SER A 60 -4.93 13.02 -1.79
N ILE A 61 -4.76 12.09 -0.85
CA ILE A 61 -5.85 11.60 0.01
C ILE A 61 -6.42 12.73 0.88
N ALA A 62 -5.58 13.59 1.45
CA ALA A 62 -6.07 14.74 2.22
C ALA A 62 -6.86 15.73 1.35
N ALA A 63 -6.42 15.98 0.11
CA ALA A 63 -7.16 16.80 -0.84
C ALA A 63 -8.51 16.17 -1.23
N LEU A 64 -8.54 14.86 -1.47
CA LEU A 64 -9.76 14.10 -1.74
C LEU A 64 -10.73 14.16 -0.55
N ALA A 65 -10.23 14.03 0.69
CA ALA A 65 -11.04 14.13 1.90
C ALA A 65 -11.73 15.49 2.05
N ARG A 66 -11.06 16.59 1.65
CA ARG A 66 -11.70 17.92 1.64
C ARG A 66 -12.84 18.01 0.62
N LYS A 67 -12.78 17.24 -0.47
CA LYS A 67 -13.78 17.24 -1.55
C LYS A 67 -14.96 16.30 -1.29
N TYR A 68 -14.68 15.09 -0.81
CA TYR A 68 -15.69 14.02 -0.66
C TYR A 68 -16.14 13.82 0.78
N GLY A 69 -15.46 14.44 1.75
CA GLY A 69 -15.84 14.44 3.15
C GLY A 69 -15.01 13.48 4.03
N PRO A 70 -15.38 13.39 5.31
CA PRO A 70 -14.58 12.70 6.34
C PRO A 70 -14.63 11.16 6.25
N LEU A 71 -15.54 10.61 5.45
CA LEU A 71 -15.65 9.19 5.15
C LEU A 71 -15.84 9.06 3.63
N MET A 72 -14.87 8.47 2.95
CA MET A 72 -14.89 8.36 1.50
C MET A 72 -14.46 6.98 1.01
N HIS A 73 -14.87 6.64 -0.20
CA HIS A 73 -14.53 5.38 -0.88
C HIS A 73 -13.47 5.61 -1.95
N LEU A 74 -12.52 4.68 -2.02
CA LEU A 74 -11.52 4.57 -3.08
C LEU A 74 -11.46 3.10 -3.51
N ARG A 75 -11.12 2.87 -4.77
CA ARG A 75 -10.82 1.54 -5.30
C ARG A 75 -9.34 1.48 -5.65
N LEU A 76 -8.53 0.66 -4.99
CA LEU A 76 -7.11 0.50 -5.32
C LEU A 76 -6.92 -0.77 -6.15
N GLY A 77 -6.82 -0.61 -7.47
CA GLY A 77 -6.88 -1.73 -8.40
C GLY A 77 -8.26 -2.40 -8.37
N VAL A 78 -8.30 -3.63 -7.84
CA VAL A 78 -9.54 -4.41 -7.67
C VAL A 78 -10.07 -4.42 -6.23
N VAL A 79 -9.39 -3.74 -5.30
CA VAL A 79 -9.72 -3.75 -3.88
C VAL A 79 -10.49 -2.48 -3.50
N ASP A 80 -11.64 -2.64 -2.85
CA ASP A 80 -12.39 -1.53 -2.26
C ASP A 80 -11.75 -1.08 -0.94
N VAL A 81 -11.59 0.24 -0.78
CA VAL A 81 -10.95 0.87 0.37
C VAL A 81 -11.84 1.99 0.87
N VAL A 82 -12.10 1.99 2.18
CA VAL A 82 -12.79 3.07 2.86
C VAL A 82 -11.77 3.90 3.63
N VAL A 83 -11.80 5.21 3.42
CA VAL A 83 -10.89 6.16 4.06
C VAL A 83 -11.64 6.92 5.15
N ALA A 84 -11.18 6.75 6.39
CA ALA A 84 -11.60 7.55 7.54
C ALA A 84 -10.67 8.76 7.68
N ALA A 85 -11.11 9.92 7.18
CA ALA A 85 -10.28 11.13 7.06
C ALA A 85 -10.46 12.14 8.21
N SER A 86 -11.20 11.78 9.26
CA SER A 86 -11.35 12.60 10.47
C SER A 86 -11.19 11.75 11.73
N ALA A 87 -10.82 12.39 12.83
CA ALA A 87 -10.64 11.70 14.12
C ALA A 87 -11.94 11.03 14.61
N SER A 88 -13.09 11.67 14.45
CA SER A 88 -14.39 11.13 14.87
C SER A 88 -14.77 9.88 14.08
N VAL A 89 -14.54 9.89 12.75
CA VAL A 89 -14.78 8.72 11.89
C VAL A 89 -13.75 7.63 12.18
N ALA A 90 -12.46 7.96 12.30
CA ALA A 90 -11.40 6.98 12.60
C ALA A 90 -11.64 6.27 13.94
N ALA A 91 -12.18 6.97 14.95
CA ALA A 91 -12.55 6.38 16.23
C ALA A 91 -13.63 5.29 16.09
N GLN A 92 -14.53 5.39 15.10
CA GLN A 92 -15.51 4.33 14.84
C GLN A 92 -14.82 3.02 14.45
N PHE A 93 -13.80 3.09 13.60
CA PHE A 93 -13.08 1.90 13.12
C PHE A 93 -12.03 1.40 14.10
N LEU A 94 -11.29 2.30 14.77
CA LEU A 94 -10.10 1.96 15.56
C LEU A 94 -10.36 1.84 17.06
N LYS A 95 -11.56 2.18 17.53
CA LYS A 95 -11.92 2.13 18.95
C LYS A 95 -13.29 1.50 19.20
N ILE A 96 -14.33 1.96 18.51
CA ILE A 96 -15.71 1.50 18.79
C ILE A 96 -15.96 0.12 18.18
N HIS A 97 -15.48 -0.10 16.95
CA HIS A 97 -15.62 -1.36 16.21
C HIS A 97 -14.26 -1.98 15.88
N ASP A 98 -13.25 -1.74 16.73
CA ASP A 98 -11.87 -2.17 16.51
C ASP A 98 -11.74 -3.67 16.24
N ALA A 99 -12.48 -4.52 16.96
CA ALA A 99 -12.49 -5.96 16.75
C ALA A 99 -12.90 -6.37 15.31
N ASN A 100 -13.79 -5.61 14.66
CA ASN A 100 -14.24 -5.90 13.28
C ASN A 100 -13.21 -5.48 12.23
N PHE A 101 -12.32 -4.54 12.57
CA PHE A 101 -11.33 -3.95 11.65
C PHE A 101 -9.88 -4.23 12.07
N SER A 102 -9.67 -5.14 13.03
CA SER A 102 -8.34 -5.48 13.53
C SER A 102 -7.54 -6.35 12.55
N ASP A 103 -8.24 -7.11 11.71
CA ASP A 103 -7.63 -8.00 10.73
C ASP A 103 -7.29 -7.28 9.42
N ARG A 104 -6.15 -7.67 8.85
CA ARG A 104 -5.72 -7.22 7.53
C ARG A 104 -6.20 -8.21 6.48
N PRO A 105 -6.60 -7.75 5.28
CA PRO A 105 -6.86 -8.64 4.17
C PRO A 105 -5.65 -9.54 3.88
N PRO A 106 -5.86 -10.82 3.51
CA PRO A 106 -4.78 -11.73 3.14
C PRO A 106 -3.91 -11.11 2.04
N SER A 107 -2.60 -11.20 2.20
CA SER A 107 -1.62 -10.70 1.24
C SER A 107 -0.50 -11.72 1.03
N SER A 108 0.11 -11.71 -0.16
CA SER A 108 1.26 -12.56 -0.45
C SER A 108 2.42 -12.29 0.52
N GLY A 109 2.61 -11.05 0.96
CA GLY A 109 3.59 -10.70 1.98
C GLY A 109 3.33 -11.41 3.31
N GLY A 110 2.09 -11.38 3.79
CA GLY A 110 1.70 -12.10 5.00
C GLY A 110 1.95 -13.61 4.90
N LYS A 111 1.70 -14.20 3.72
CA LYS A 111 1.88 -15.63 3.49
C LYS A 111 3.37 -16.04 3.37
N TYR A 112 4.12 -15.35 2.51
CA TYR A 112 5.44 -15.80 2.08
C TYR A 112 6.60 -15.10 2.79
N ILE A 113 6.40 -13.86 3.26
CA ILE A 113 7.44 -13.09 3.97
C ILE A 113 7.26 -13.24 5.48
N ALA A 114 6.01 -13.25 5.96
CA ALA A 114 5.69 -13.27 7.38
C ALA A 114 5.41 -14.67 7.94
N TYR A 115 6.16 -15.68 7.47
CA TYR A 115 6.08 -17.06 7.94
C TYR A 115 4.66 -17.61 7.99
N ASN A 116 3.85 -17.36 6.95
CA ASN A 116 2.43 -17.69 6.91
C ASN A 116 1.63 -17.06 8.06
N TYR A 117 1.69 -15.72 8.19
CA TYR A 117 0.95 -14.92 9.17
C TYR A 117 1.28 -15.28 10.63
N GLN A 118 2.52 -15.67 10.88
CA GLN A 118 2.97 -16.07 12.23
C GLN A 118 3.72 -14.97 12.98
N ASP A 119 4.06 -13.88 12.29
CA ASP A 119 4.70 -12.71 12.88
C ASP A 119 3.70 -11.81 13.62
N MET A 120 4.17 -10.76 14.29
CA MET A 120 3.29 -9.83 15.00
C MET A 120 2.57 -8.84 14.07
N VAL A 121 3.11 -8.57 12.88
CA VAL A 121 2.63 -7.50 11.99
C VAL A 121 1.47 -7.96 11.11
N PHE A 122 1.49 -9.20 10.62
CA PHE A 122 0.47 -9.75 9.74
C PHE A 122 -0.41 -10.83 10.40
N ALA A 123 -0.07 -11.34 11.59
CA ALA A 123 -0.94 -12.30 12.26
C ALA A 123 -2.37 -11.75 12.46
N PRO A 124 -3.39 -12.60 12.23
CA PRO A 124 -4.77 -12.23 12.51
C PRO A 124 -4.96 -11.97 14.01
N TYR A 125 -5.87 -11.06 14.32
CA TYR A 125 -6.28 -10.73 15.66
C TYR A 125 -6.84 -11.96 16.38
N GLY A 126 -6.38 -12.14 17.62
CA GLY A 126 -6.75 -13.30 18.44
C GLY A 126 -5.83 -13.45 19.64
N PRO A 127 -6.01 -14.54 20.42
CA PRO A 127 -5.22 -14.77 21.64
C PRO A 127 -3.71 -14.74 21.41
N ARG A 128 -3.24 -15.35 20.31
CA ARG A 128 -1.83 -15.35 19.92
C ARG A 128 -1.30 -13.93 19.66
N TRP A 129 -1.99 -13.15 18.85
CA TRP A 129 -1.58 -11.78 18.54
C TRP A 129 -1.55 -10.90 19.81
N ARG A 130 -2.56 -11.06 20.69
CA ARG A 130 -2.61 -10.35 21.99
C ARG A 130 -1.43 -10.70 22.89
N LEU A 131 -1.04 -11.98 22.94
CA LEU A 131 0.14 -12.43 23.68
C LEU A 131 1.43 -11.82 23.11
N LEU A 132 1.64 -11.91 21.79
CA LEU A 132 2.82 -11.34 21.12
C LEU A 132 2.92 -9.84 21.39
N ARG A 133 1.81 -9.11 21.23
CA ARG A 133 1.75 -7.67 21.53
C ARG A 133 2.12 -7.37 22.99
N LYS A 134 1.62 -8.15 23.95
CA LYS A 134 1.92 -7.98 25.38
C LYS A 134 3.42 -8.20 25.65
N VAL A 135 3.99 -9.29 25.14
CA VAL A 135 5.41 -9.60 25.30
C VAL A 135 6.28 -8.50 24.69
N SER A 136 5.99 -8.06 23.47
CA SER A 136 6.74 -6.98 22.83
C SER A 136 6.62 -5.66 23.58
N ALA A 137 5.42 -5.29 24.04
CA ALA A 137 5.22 -4.06 24.81
C ALA A 137 6.02 -4.06 26.13
N VAL A 138 6.07 -5.19 26.83
CA VAL A 138 6.76 -5.30 28.13
C VAL A 138 8.28 -5.42 27.97
N HIS A 139 8.75 -6.23 27.02
CA HIS A 139 10.17 -6.64 26.98
C HIS A 139 10.99 -5.96 25.89
N LEU A 140 10.36 -5.41 24.84
CA LEU A 140 11.07 -4.76 23.73
C LEU A 140 10.88 -3.25 23.73
N PHE A 141 9.67 -2.79 24.04
CA PHE A 141 9.27 -1.38 23.88
C PHE A 141 8.93 -0.68 25.20
N SER A 142 9.17 -1.30 26.35
CA SER A 142 8.99 -0.63 27.65
C SER A 142 10.07 0.42 27.89
N ALA A 143 9.78 1.40 28.74
CA ALA A 143 10.75 2.43 29.11
C ALA A 143 12.06 1.82 29.63
N LYS A 144 11.96 0.78 30.45
CA LYS A 144 13.12 0.03 30.95
C LYS A 144 13.90 -0.64 29.82
N ALA A 145 13.24 -1.41 28.95
CA ALA A 145 13.91 -2.06 27.84
C ALA A 145 14.60 -1.04 26.92
N LEU A 146 13.92 0.08 26.64
CA LEU A 146 14.50 1.15 25.83
C LEU A 146 15.73 1.77 26.48
N ASP A 147 15.77 1.92 27.80
CA ASP A 147 16.94 2.42 28.53
C ASP A 147 18.09 1.40 28.54
N ASP A 148 17.78 0.13 28.79
CA ASP A 148 18.75 -0.97 28.75
C ASP A 148 19.44 -1.04 27.36
N PHE A 149 18.70 -0.77 26.26
CA PHE A 149 19.25 -0.71 24.90
C PHE A 149 19.82 0.65 24.47
N ARG A 150 19.85 1.66 25.36
CA ARG A 150 20.30 3.02 25.03
C ARG A 150 21.73 3.05 24.50
N TYR A 151 22.64 2.33 25.16
CA TYR A 151 24.06 2.27 24.76
C TYR A 151 24.21 1.73 23.35
N VAL A 152 23.53 0.63 23.01
CA VAL A 152 23.58 0.02 21.67
C VAL A 152 23.10 1.00 20.60
N ARG A 153 22.02 1.75 20.87
CA ARG A 153 21.52 2.78 19.93
C ARG A 153 22.55 3.90 19.72
N GLN A 154 23.17 4.36 20.80
CA GLN A 154 24.19 5.41 20.73
C GLN A 154 25.43 4.96 19.94
N VAL A 155 25.95 3.77 20.22
CA VAL A 155 27.09 3.22 19.48
C VAL A 155 26.79 3.07 18.00
N LYS A 156 25.63 2.48 17.64
CA LYS A 156 25.22 2.34 16.23
C LYS A 156 25.09 3.70 15.54
N PHE A 157 24.55 4.69 16.25
CA PHE A 157 24.43 6.04 15.71
C PHE A 157 25.80 6.70 15.48
N ILE A 158 26.73 6.56 16.43
CA ILE A 158 28.11 7.07 16.28
C ILE A 158 28.83 6.38 15.12
N LEU A 159 28.73 5.05 15.01
CA LEU A 159 29.32 4.29 13.92
C LEU A 159 28.77 4.72 12.56
N PHE A 160 27.45 4.85 12.44
CA PHE A 160 26.80 5.32 11.21
C PHE A 160 27.24 6.74 10.83
N LEU A 161 27.35 7.65 11.80
CA LEU A 161 27.87 9.00 11.55
C LEU A 161 29.35 8.99 11.17
N GLY A 162 30.16 8.13 11.78
CA GLY A 162 31.57 7.96 11.45
C GLY A 162 31.75 7.47 10.01
N GLU A 163 31.01 6.43 9.61
CA GLU A 163 31.00 5.91 8.25
C GLU A 163 30.54 6.97 7.24
N LYS A 164 29.45 7.69 7.52
CA LYS A 164 28.97 8.76 6.65
C LYS A 164 30.01 9.87 6.50
N ARG A 165 30.64 10.32 7.59
CA ARG A 165 31.70 11.34 7.56
C ARG A 165 32.92 10.87 6.77
N PHE A 166 33.26 9.58 6.86
CA PHE A 166 34.34 8.98 6.09
C PHE A 166 34.01 8.93 4.58
N LEU A 167 32.80 8.50 4.22
CA LEU A 167 32.34 8.48 2.83
C LEU A 167 32.26 9.89 2.24
N ASP A 168 31.77 10.87 3.01
CA ASP A 168 31.74 12.28 2.60
C ASP A 168 33.17 12.84 2.40
N ALA A 169 34.12 12.48 3.27
CA ALA A 169 35.53 12.87 3.14
C ALA A 169 36.23 12.24 1.92
N ILE A 170 35.91 10.99 1.59
CA ILE A 170 36.38 10.35 0.34
C ILE A 170 35.77 11.05 -0.86
N ASN A 171 34.46 11.28 -0.87
CA ASN A 171 33.76 11.90 -2.00
C ASN A 171 34.21 13.35 -2.26
N LEU A 172 34.67 14.06 -1.22
CA LEU A 172 35.31 15.38 -1.33
C LEU A 172 36.77 15.31 -1.81
N SER A 173 37.50 14.22 -1.52
CA SER A 173 38.90 14.02 -1.95
C SER A 173 39.04 13.47 -3.37
N ILE A 174 37.98 12.91 -3.96
CA ILE A 174 37.99 12.48 -5.36
C ILE A 174 37.77 13.72 -6.24
N PRO A 175 38.73 14.11 -7.10
CA PRO A 175 38.52 15.22 -8.02
C PRO A 175 37.36 14.87 -8.95
N LYS A 176 36.30 15.68 -8.93
CA LYS A 176 35.18 15.57 -9.86
C LYS A 176 35.71 15.87 -11.27
N ASN A 177 36.16 14.84 -11.99
CA ASN A 177 36.57 15.01 -13.36
C ASN A 177 35.32 15.36 -14.18
N LYS A 178 35.37 16.53 -14.81
CA LYS A 178 34.27 17.17 -15.53
C LYS A 178 33.96 16.35 -16.80
N MET A 179 33.10 15.35 -16.67
CA MET A 179 32.46 14.65 -17.79
C MET A 179 31.07 15.25 -18.06
N GLU A 180 31.01 16.58 -18.18
CA GLU A 180 29.90 17.32 -18.80
C GLU A 180 30.42 17.94 -20.10
N SER A 181 30.67 17.07 -21.09
CA SER A 181 30.93 17.49 -22.47
C SER A 181 30.57 16.34 -23.43
N ARG A 182 29.33 15.85 -23.37
CA ARG A 182 28.70 15.05 -24.44
C ARG A 182 27.24 14.79 -24.10
N GLN A 183 26.40 15.78 -24.39
CA GLN A 183 25.01 15.62 -24.82
C GLN A 183 24.50 16.99 -25.27
N THR A 184 25.05 17.43 -26.40
CA THR A 184 24.27 18.12 -27.45
C THR A 184 23.60 17.05 -28.29
#